data_AF-A0A392S5E1-F1
#
_entry.id   AF-A0A392S5E1-F1
#
_cell.length_a   1.000
_cell.length_b   1.000
_cell.length_c   1.000
_cell.angle_alpha   90.00
_cell.angle_beta   90.00
_cell.angle_gamma   90.00
#
_symmetry.space_group_name_H-M   'P 1'
#
loop_
_entity.id
_entity.type
_entity.pdbx_description
1 polymer ?
#
loop_
_entity_poly.entity_id
_entity_poly.type
_entity_poly.pdbx_seq_one_letter_code
_entity_poly.pdbx_strand_id
1 'polypeptide(L)' 'TEVMIKWKPPMEGWVKLNTDGAYKEGSAAECGGVIRNSNGGLAWRFY' A
#
# COMPACT_ATOMS: atom_id res chain seq x y z
N THR A 1 -9.87 -24.23 -11.84
CA THR A 1 -10.60 -23.00 -12.22
C THR A 1 -9.85 -21.82 -11.68
N GLU A 2 -9.58 -20.78 -12.47
CA GLU A 2 -8.91 -19.56 -12.01
C GLU A 2 -9.93 -18.56 -11.46
N VAL A 3 -9.57 -17.84 -10.39
CA VAL A 3 -10.40 -16.78 -9.80
C VAL A 3 -9.68 -15.45 -9.97
N MET A 4 -10.34 -14.50 -10.64
CA MET A 4 -9.84 -13.13 -10.79
C MET A 4 -9.94 -12.38 -9.45
N ILE A 5 -8.81 -12.21 -8.77
CA ILE A 5 -8.70 -11.34 -7.59
C ILE A 5 -8.26 -9.95 -8.06
N LYS A 6 -9.14 -8.97 -7.89
CA LYS A 6 -8.85 -7.57 -8.16
C LYS A 6 -8.93 -6.75 -6.88
N TRP A 7 -8.10 -5.72 -6.79
CA TRP A 7 -8.21 -4.75 -5.72
C TRP A 7 -9.55 -4.01 -5.85
N LYS A 8 -10.26 -3.88 -4.73
CA LYS A 8 -11.44 -3.02 -4.60
C LYS A 8 -11.11 -1.92 -3.60
N PRO A 9 -11.33 -0.64 -3.93
CA PRO A 9 -11.12 0.44 -2.96
C PRO A 9 -12.00 0.22 -1.72
N PRO A 10 -11.48 0.52 -0.53
CA PRO A 10 -12.28 0.51 0.69
C PRO A 10 -13.37 1.59 0.61
N MET A 11 -14.39 1.46 1.47
CA MET A 11 -15.52 2.39 1.53
C MET A 11 -15.07 3.82 1.87
N GLU A 12 -15.92 4.80 1.57
CA GLU A 12 -15.70 6.17 2.00
C GLU A 12 -15.53 6.26 3.54
N GLY A 13 -14.70 7.18 4.01
CA GLY A 13 -14.28 7.28 5.41
C GLY A 13 -13.06 6.43 5.79
N TRP A 14 -12.70 5.42 4.97
CA TRP A 14 -11.48 4.64 5.17
C TRP A 14 -10.29 5.27 4.44
N VAL A 15 -9.10 4.99 4.97
CA VAL A 15 -7.82 5.27 4.30
C VAL A 15 -7.39 4.08 3.44
N LYS A 16 -6.67 4.37 2.37
CA LYS A 16 -5.99 3.36 1.54
C LYS A 16 -4.54 3.29 2.00
N LEU A 17 -4.06 2.10 2.28
CA LEU A 17 -2.66 1.84 2.59
C LEU A 17 -2.00 1.18 1.39
N ASN A 18 -0.91 1.77 0.91
CA ASN A 18 -0.07 1.18 -0.11
C ASN A 18 1.35 1.09 0.45
N THR A 19 1.87 -0.13 0.54
CA THR A 19 3.20 -0.43 1.04
C THR A 19 4.00 -1.13 -0.02
N ASP A 20 5.31 -0.95 0.01
CA ASP A 20 6.25 -1.75 -0.75
C ASP A 20 7.47 -2.07 0.11
N GLY A 21 8.13 -3.17 -0.21
CA GLY A 21 9.33 -3.63 0.47
C GLY A 21 10.44 -3.86 -0.55
N ALA A 22 11.65 -3.42 -0.22
CA ALA A 22 12.83 -3.64 -1.04
C ALA A 22 13.84 -4.49 -0.29
N TYR A 23 14.44 -5.44 -1.01
CA TYR A 23 15.50 -6.29 -0.47
C TYR A 23 16.61 -6.45 -1.50
N LYS A 24 17.84 -6.43 -1.00
CA LYS A 24 19.06 -6.73 -1.75
C LYS A 24 19.90 -7.72 -0.96
N GLU A 25 20.41 -8.74 -1.63
CA GLU A 25 21.26 -9.75 -1.01
C GLU A 25 22.43 -9.12 -0.23
N GLY A 26 22.64 -9.58 1.00
CA GLY A 26 23.68 -9.07 1.90
C GLY A 26 23.35 -7.73 2.56
N SER A 27 22.11 -7.21 2.42
CA SER A 27 21.63 -5.99 3.09
C SER A 27 20.39 -6.27 3.93
N ALA A 28 20.09 -5.40 4.91
CA ALA A 28 18.81 -5.43 5.61
C ALA A 28 17.67 -5.11 4.63
N ALA A 29 16.54 -5.78 4.78
CA ALA A 29 15.32 -5.43 4.06
C ALA A 29 14.72 -4.15 4.66
N GLU A 30 14.17 -3.30 3.80
CA GLU A 30 13.49 -2.06 4.19
C GLU A 30 12.08 -2.05 3.60
N CYS A 31 11.19 -1.28 4.22
CA CYS A 31 9.83 -1.13 3.74
C CYS A 31 9.32 0.30 3.96
N GLY A 32 8.39 0.70 3.12
CA GLY A 32 7.75 1.98 3.24
C GLY A 32 6.36 1.96 2.68
N GLY A 33 5.69 3.11 2.77
CA GLY A 33 4.35 3.21 2.27
C GLY A 33 3.77 4.61 2.35
N VAL A 34 2.56 4.70 1.81
CA VAL A 34 1.75 5.90 1.84
C VAL A 34 0.35 5.56 2.30
N ILE A 35 -0.19 6.44 3.12
CA ILE A 35 -1.59 6.45 3.53
C ILE A 35 -2.27 7.49 2.66
N ARG A 36 -3.33 7.08 1.96
CA ARG A 36 -4.16 7.95 1.12
C ARG A 36 -5.55 8.07 1.73
N ASN A 37 -6.19 9.22 1.58
CA ASN A 37 -7.57 9.42 2.00
C ASN A 37 -8.57 8.65 1.11
N SER A 38 -9.87 8.75 1.44
CA SER A 38 -10.95 8.10 0.69
C SER A 38 -11.02 8.54 -0.78
N ASN A 39 -10.51 9.71 -1.12
CA ASN A 39 -10.44 10.24 -2.49
C ASN A 39 -9.12 9.90 -3.21
N GLY A 40 -8.22 9.16 -2.55
CA GLY A 40 -6.91 8.77 -3.12
C GLY A 40 -5.82 9.83 -2.99
N GLY A 41 -6.12 10.99 -2.39
CA GLY A 41 -5.12 12.01 -2.07
C GLY A 41 -4.18 11.55 -0.97
N LEU A 42 -2.91 11.98 -1.03
CA LEU A 42 -1.92 11.66 0.00
C LEU A 42 -2.32 12.25 1.35
N ALA A 43 -2.32 11.42 2.39
CA ALA A 43 -2.50 11.85 3.77
C ALA A 43 -1.18 11.78 4.54
N TRP A 44 -0.45 10.66 4.44
CA TRP A 44 0.82 10.44 5.14
C TRP A 44 1.76 9.54 4.33
N ARG A 45 3.05 9.56 4.69
CA ARG A 45 4.09 8.65 4.18
C ARG A 45 4.95 8.14 5.33
N PHE A 46 5.46 6.92 5.18
CA PHE A 46 6.41 6.30 6.10
C PHE A 46 7.41 5.45 5.32
N TYR A 47 8.54 5.17 5.96
CA TYR A 47 9.68 4.41 5.48
C TYR A 47 10.38 3.80 6.69
#